data_AF-A0A3B7LAX8-F1
#
_entry.id   AF-A0A3B7LAX8-F1
#
_cell.length_a   1.000
_cell.length_b   1.000
_cell.length_c   1.000
_cell.angle_alpha   90.00
_cell.angle_beta   90.00
_cell.angle_gamma   90.00
#
_symmetry.space_group_name_H-M   'P 1'
#
loop_
_entity.id
_entity.type
_entity.pdbx_description
1 polymer ?
#
loop_
_entity_poly.entity_id
_entity_poly.type
_entity_poly.pdbx_seq_one_letter_code
_entity_poly.pdbx_strand_id
1 'polypeptide(L)'
;MATTKNRNTPTRAGFRRSAPVAADAVCHAGAIAVLNATGYAEPASTATGLTALGVFHHYQDNTGGADGDQTVEIERGFFHFANSAGADEITRTLIGSVCYLVDDETVAATDDTGARSPAGIVDDVDAHGVWVCIDPTNGVAASA
;
A
#
# COMPACT_ATOMS: atom_id res chain seq x y z
N MET A 1 24.59 -19.76 7.76
CA MET A 1 25.74 -20.40 7.08
C MET A 1 26.44 -19.36 6.22
N ALA A 2 27.77 -19.31 6.24
CA ALA A 2 28.54 -18.31 5.49
C ALA A 2 28.71 -18.70 4.02
N THR A 3 28.79 -17.70 3.14
CA THR A 3 29.02 -17.89 1.70
C THR A 3 30.45 -18.40 1.47
N THR A 4 30.60 -19.65 1.08
CA THR A 4 31.91 -20.29 0.78
C THR A 4 32.26 -20.32 -0.71
N LYS A 5 31.35 -19.84 -1.58
CA LYS A 5 31.52 -19.75 -3.04
C LYS A 5 30.86 -18.48 -3.59
N ASN A 6 31.34 -17.98 -4.72
CA ASN A 6 30.74 -16.83 -5.41
C ASN A 6 29.25 -17.08 -5.67
N ARG A 7 28.39 -16.13 -5.27
CA ARG A 7 26.94 -16.18 -5.47
C ARG A 7 26.54 -15.12 -6.48
N ASN A 8 25.97 -15.53 -7.61
CA ASN A 8 25.31 -14.60 -8.52
C ASN A 8 23.97 -14.18 -7.88
N THR A 9 23.95 -12.99 -7.27
CA THR A 9 22.76 -12.50 -6.56
C THR A 9 21.91 -11.71 -7.57
N PRO A 10 20.69 -12.18 -7.92
CA PRO A 10 19.84 -11.48 -8.86
C PRO A 10 19.37 -10.14 -8.28
N THR A 11 19.31 -9.12 -9.14
CA THR A 11 18.74 -7.81 -8.82
C THR A 11 17.44 -7.62 -9.58
N ARG A 12 16.50 -6.84 -9.03
CA ARG A 12 15.25 -6.46 -9.68
C ARG A 12 15.17 -4.94 -9.72
N ALA A 13 14.78 -4.37 -10.86
CA ALA A 13 14.43 -2.96 -10.95
C ALA A 13 13.20 -2.71 -10.07
N GLY A 14 13.33 -1.79 -9.11
CA GLY A 14 12.49 -1.80 -7.92
C GLY A 14 11.04 -1.35 -8.10
N PHE A 15 10.58 -0.91 -9.27
CA PHE A 15 9.30 -0.19 -9.35
C PHE A 15 8.05 -1.06 -9.27
N ARG A 16 8.14 -2.35 -9.61
CA ARG A 16 7.01 -3.29 -9.60
C ARG A 16 7.32 -4.55 -8.82
N ARG A 17 6.33 -5.08 -8.11
CA ARG A 17 6.38 -6.36 -7.39
C ARG A 17 5.16 -7.19 -7.78
N SER A 18 5.30 -8.51 -7.70
CA SER A 18 4.18 -9.42 -7.89
C SER A 18 3.84 -10.03 -6.54
N ALA A 19 2.57 -10.08 -6.20
CA ALA A 19 2.09 -10.64 -4.93
C ALA A 19 0.94 -11.62 -5.20
N PRO A 20 0.86 -12.73 -4.44
CA PRO A 20 -0.29 -13.61 -4.47
C PRO A 20 -1.51 -12.90 -3.88
N VAL A 21 -2.67 -13.01 -4.52
CA VAL A 21 -3.92 -12.33 -4.14
C VAL A 21 -4.63 -13.16 -3.08
N ALA A 22 -5.27 -12.50 -2.10
CA ALA A 22 -6.07 -13.15 -1.06
C ALA A 22 -7.31 -13.85 -1.66
N ALA A 23 -7.84 -14.85 -0.96
CA ALA A 23 -9.08 -15.51 -1.35
C ALA A 23 -10.22 -14.49 -1.49
N ASP A 24 -11.04 -14.66 -2.53
CA ASP A 24 -12.20 -13.82 -2.83
C ASP A 24 -11.92 -12.32 -3.08
N ALA A 25 -10.65 -11.89 -3.15
CA ALA A 25 -10.31 -10.49 -3.34
C ALA A 25 -10.42 -10.04 -4.80
N VAL A 26 -10.96 -8.84 -4.99
CA VAL A 26 -11.04 -8.16 -6.30
C VAL A 26 -10.11 -6.96 -6.28
N CYS A 27 -9.04 -7.02 -7.06
CA CYS A 27 -8.05 -5.96 -7.19
C CYS A 27 -8.42 -5.04 -8.36
N HIS A 28 -8.88 -3.82 -8.08
CA HIS A 28 -9.13 -2.82 -9.11
C HIS A 28 -7.84 -2.09 -9.50
N ALA A 29 -7.64 -1.84 -10.80
CA ALA A 29 -6.48 -1.08 -11.27
C ALA A 29 -6.48 0.34 -10.68
N GLY A 30 -5.34 0.78 -10.16
CA GLY A 30 -5.17 2.08 -9.51
C GLY A 30 -5.55 2.12 -8.03
N ALA A 31 -6.26 1.12 -7.52
CA ALA A 31 -6.59 1.03 -6.10
C ALA A 31 -5.36 0.69 -5.24
N ILE A 32 -5.37 1.14 -3.99
CA ILE A 32 -4.28 0.89 -3.04
C ILE A 32 -4.20 -0.61 -2.73
N ALA A 33 -3.01 -1.17 -2.90
CA ALA A 33 -2.70 -2.56 -2.61
C ALA A 33 -2.04 -2.68 -1.23
N VAL A 34 -2.59 -3.54 -0.37
CA VAL A 34 -2.02 -3.87 0.94
C VAL A 34 -1.64 -5.34 1.00
N LEU A 35 -0.67 -5.64 1.85
CA LEU A 35 -0.38 -6.99 2.32
C LEU A 35 -1.11 -7.20 3.64
N ASN A 36 -1.96 -8.22 3.70
CA ASN A 36 -2.64 -8.61 4.93
C ASN A 36 -1.71 -9.40 5.87
N ALA A 37 -2.19 -9.68 7.08
CA ALA A 37 -1.42 -10.39 8.10
C ALA A 37 -1.03 -11.83 7.69
N THR A 38 -1.74 -12.43 6.72
CA THR A 38 -1.44 -13.76 6.19
C THR A 38 -0.48 -13.74 5.00
N GLY A 39 -0.07 -12.57 4.52
CA GLY A 39 0.94 -12.42 3.47
C GLY A 39 0.38 -12.41 2.04
N TYR A 40 -0.90 -12.08 1.87
CA TYR A 40 -1.57 -11.97 0.57
C TYR A 40 -1.96 -10.53 0.26
N ALA A 41 -2.01 -10.21 -1.03
CA ALA A 41 -2.41 -8.91 -1.52
C ALA A 41 -3.93 -8.79 -1.55
N GLU A 42 -4.44 -7.70 -1.01
CA GLU A 42 -5.86 -7.34 -1.02
C GLU A 42 -6.03 -5.82 -1.19
N PRO A 43 -7.21 -5.33 -1.60
CA PRO A 43 -7.52 -3.90 -1.58
C PRO A 43 -7.41 -3.33 -0.17
N ALA A 44 -6.93 -2.09 -0.07
CA ALA A 44 -6.83 -1.44 1.23
C ALA A 44 -8.21 -1.27 1.88
N SER A 45 -8.24 -1.37 3.20
CA SER A 45 -9.43 -1.14 4.01
C SER A 45 -9.02 -0.54 5.36
N THR A 46 -10.00 -0.02 6.10
CA THR A 46 -9.79 0.35 7.50
C THR A 46 -9.58 -0.91 8.35
N ALA A 47 -8.32 -1.32 8.49
CA ALA A 47 -7.92 -2.41 9.37
C ALA A 47 -6.52 -2.17 9.93
N THR A 48 -6.17 -2.96 10.93
CA THR A 48 -4.84 -2.94 11.58
C THR A 48 -3.95 -4.05 11.03
N GLY A 49 -2.63 -3.84 11.11
CA GLY A 49 -1.65 -4.84 10.67
C GLY A 49 -1.52 -4.98 9.15
N LEU A 50 -2.08 -4.04 8.38
CA LEU A 50 -1.90 -3.99 6.93
C LEU A 50 -0.58 -3.31 6.59
N THR A 51 0.12 -3.83 5.59
CA THR A 51 1.33 -3.19 5.03
C THR A 51 1.03 -2.68 3.63
N ALA A 52 1.03 -1.35 3.42
CA ALA A 52 0.84 -0.78 2.10
C ALA A 52 2.00 -1.14 1.15
N LEU A 53 1.68 -1.71 -0.01
CA LEU A 53 2.65 -2.19 -1.00
C LEU A 53 2.81 -1.24 -2.19
N GLY A 54 1.76 -0.51 -2.53
CA GLY A 54 1.69 0.35 -3.72
C GLY A 54 0.26 0.44 -4.26
N VAL A 55 0.11 0.54 -5.58
CA VAL A 55 -1.18 0.46 -6.28
C VAL A 55 -1.22 -0.74 -7.23
N PHE A 56 -2.39 -1.31 -7.45
CA PHE A 56 -2.55 -2.38 -8.43
C PHE A 56 -2.36 -1.84 -9.87
N HIS A 57 -1.49 -2.49 -10.64
CA HIS A 57 -1.22 -2.08 -12.02
C HIS A 57 -2.35 -2.46 -12.98
N HIS A 58 -3.11 -3.52 -12.68
CA HIS A 58 -4.19 -4.01 -13.52
C HIS A 58 -5.31 -4.64 -12.70
N TYR A 59 -6.48 -4.79 -13.31
CA TYR A 59 -7.60 -5.50 -12.71
C TYR A 59 -7.28 -6.99 -12.57
N GLN A 60 -7.52 -7.54 -11.39
CA GLN A 60 -7.37 -8.97 -11.10
C GLN A 60 -8.49 -9.41 -10.17
N ASP A 61 -9.13 -10.53 -10.50
CA ASP A 61 -10.27 -11.04 -9.75
C ASP A 61 -9.93 -12.45 -9.24
N ASN A 62 -9.98 -12.65 -7.91
CA ASN A 62 -9.81 -13.94 -7.26
C ASN A 62 -11.11 -14.42 -6.59
N THR A 63 -12.27 -13.92 -7.01
CA THR A 63 -13.59 -14.36 -6.51
C THR A 63 -13.76 -15.87 -6.70
N GLY A 64 -14.03 -16.59 -5.61
CA GLY A 64 -14.16 -18.04 -5.58
C GLY A 64 -12.84 -18.82 -5.62
N GLY A 65 -11.70 -18.12 -5.64
CA GLY A 65 -10.36 -18.70 -5.56
C GLY A 65 -9.83 -18.73 -4.13
N ALA A 66 -8.89 -19.65 -3.87
CA ALA A 66 -8.14 -19.70 -2.62
C ALA A 66 -7.01 -18.67 -2.59
N ASP A 67 -6.39 -18.53 -1.41
CA ASP A 67 -5.26 -17.64 -1.23
C ASP A 67 -4.09 -18.00 -2.16
N GLY A 68 -3.72 -17.08 -3.04
CA GLY A 68 -2.61 -17.22 -3.99
C GLY A 68 -2.93 -17.97 -5.28
N ASP A 69 -4.20 -18.26 -5.56
CA ASP A 69 -4.62 -18.81 -6.87
C ASP A 69 -4.39 -17.81 -8.02
N GLN A 70 -4.43 -16.52 -7.72
CA GLN A 70 -4.08 -15.44 -8.63
C GLN A 70 -2.87 -14.66 -8.12
N THR A 71 -2.16 -14.01 -9.05
CA THR A 71 -1.06 -13.11 -8.76
C THR A 71 -1.30 -11.78 -9.45
N VAL A 72 -1.03 -10.68 -8.76
CA VAL A 72 -1.21 -9.33 -9.29
C VAL A 72 0.11 -8.56 -9.25
N GLU A 73 0.28 -7.62 -10.18
CA GLU A 73 1.41 -6.70 -10.22
C GLU A 73 1.05 -5.41 -9.50
N ILE A 74 1.93 -5.00 -8.58
CA ILE A 74 1.79 -3.83 -7.72
C ILE A 74 2.94 -2.88 -8.04
N GLU A 75 2.62 -1.62 -8.30
CA GLU A 75 3.58 -0.55 -8.55
C GLU A 75 3.78 0.27 -7.28
N ARG A 76 5.04 0.53 -6.91
CA ARG A 76 5.40 1.39 -5.77
C ARG A 76 5.88 2.75 -6.26
N GLY A 77 5.63 3.80 -5.51
CA GLY A 77 5.98 5.16 -5.92
C GLY A 77 5.03 6.21 -5.34
N PHE A 78 4.88 7.30 -6.09
CA PHE A 78 4.02 8.43 -5.75
C PHE A 78 2.70 8.31 -6.50
N PHE A 79 1.61 8.31 -5.74
CA PHE A 79 0.27 8.17 -6.29
C PHE A 79 -0.65 9.22 -5.68
N HIS A 80 -1.67 9.59 -6.45
CA HIS A 80 -2.64 10.60 -6.04
C HIS A 80 -3.91 9.91 -5.54
N PHE A 81 -4.34 10.27 -4.33
CA PHE A 81 -5.48 9.67 -3.64
C PHE A 81 -6.45 10.74 -3.15
N ALA A 82 -7.69 10.32 -2.88
CA ALA A 82 -8.68 11.15 -2.24
C ALA A 82 -8.24 11.51 -0.81
N ASN A 83 -8.51 12.74 -0.42
CA ASN A 83 -8.24 13.22 0.93
C ASN A 83 -9.47 13.05 1.81
N SER A 84 -9.27 12.61 3.04
CA SER A 84 -10.29 12.72 4.07
C SER A 84 -10.65 14.18 4.33
N ALA A 85 -11.82 14.41 4.93
CA ALA A 85 -12.33 15.76 5.21
C ALA A 85 -12.35 16.08 6.71
N GLY A 86 -12.38 17.36 7.05
CA GLY A 86 -12.58 17.82 8.43
C GLY A 86 -11.34 17.58 9.30
N ALA A 87 -11.52 16.92 10.44
CA ALA A 87 -10.42 16.71 11.40
C ALA A 87 -9.34 15.73 10.89
N ASP A 88 -9.68 14.91 9.88
CA ASP A 88 -8.78 13.91 9.28
C ASP A 88 -8.18 14.39 7.95
N GLU A 89 -8.43 15.63 7.55
CA GLU A 89 -7.93 16.20 6.31
C GLU A 89 -6.41 16.36 6.34
N ILE A 90 -5.74 15.78 5.33
CA ILE A 90 -4.31 15.95 5.13
C ILE A 90 -4.07 17.32 4.52
N THR A 91 -3.54 18.24 5.30
CA THR A 91 -3.18 19.59 4.83
C THR A 91 -1.71 19.64 4.42
N ARG A 92 -1.31 20.70 3.70
CA ARG A 92 0.09 20.93 3.29
C ARG A 92 1.09 20.96 4.45
N THR A 93 0.64 21.19 5.69
CA THR A 93 1.54 21.16 6.85
C THR A 93 1.98 19.75 7.24
N LEU A 94 1.30 18.73 6.70
CA LEU A 94 1.59 17.32 6.94
C LEU A 94 2.48 16.70 5.84
N ILE A 95 2.99 17.48 4.88
CA ILE A 95 3.98 16.99 3.92
C ILE A 95 5.20 16.44 4.68
N GLY A 96 5.64 15.23 4.31
CA GLY A 96 6.68 14.46 4.99
C GLY A 96 6.19 13.64 6.20
N SER A 97 4.91 13.75 6.56
CA SER A 97 4.30 12.98 7.66
C SER A 97 3.68 11.68 7.14
N VAL A 98 3.48 10.73 8.06
CA VAL A 98 2.74 9.49 7.79
C VAL A 98 1.26 9.80 7.61
N CYS A 99 0.64 9.18 6.62
CA CYS A 99 -0.80 9.14 6.42
C CYS A 99 -1.34 7.72 6.57
N TYR A 100 -2.64 7.59 6.77
CA TYR A 100 -3.31 6.34 7.13
C TYR A 100 -4.38 5.95 6.11
N LEU A 101 -4.59 4.64 5.98
CA LEU A 101 -5.56 4.04 5.06
C LEU A 101 -6.99 4.19 5.61
N VAL A 102 -7.89 4.75 4.81
CA VAL A 102 -9.33 4.73 5.10
C VAL A 102 -9.98 3.62 4.26
N ASP A 103 -9.75 3.68 2.96
CA ASP A 103 -10.20 2.69 1.98
C ASP A 103 -9.17 2.58 0.86
N ASP A 104 -9.52 1.94 -0.25
CA ASP A 104 -8.64 1.66 -1.38
C ASP A 104 -8.44 2.86 -2.33
N GLU A 105 -9.07 4.01 -2.07
CA GLU A 105 -8.87 5.26 -2.81
C GLU A 105 -8.65 6.50 -1.92
N THR A 106 -8.83 6.40 -0.60
CA THR A 106 -8.84 7.51 0.36
C THR A 106 -7.82 7.35 1.49
N VAL A 107 -7.13 8.45 1.81
CA VAL A 107 -6.16 8.55 2.92
C VAL A 107 -6.57 9.59 3.96
N ALA A 108 -6.07 9.42 5.19
CA ALA A 108 -6.36 10.29 6.33
C ALA A 108 -5.09 10.74 7.08
N ALA A 109 -5.21 11.86 7.79
CA ALA A 109 -4.16 12.40 8.65
C ALA A 109 -3.96 11.62 9.96
N THR A 110 -4.99 10.91 10.46
CA THR A 110 -4.97 10.21 11.74
C THR A 110 -5.26 8.72 11.60
N ASP A 111 -4.80 7.95 12.57
CA ASP A 111 -4.96 6.50 12.66
C ASP A 111 -6.31 6.05 13.23
N ASP A 112 -7.22 6.99 13.49
CA ASP A 112 -8.50 6.75 14.18
C ASP A 112 -8.32 5.95 15.49
N THR A 113 -7.42 6.41 16.37
CA THR A 113 -7.06 5.74 17.64
C THR A 113 -6.52 4.31 17.46
N GLY A 114 -5.79 4.10 16.37
CA GLY A 114 -5.12 2.84 16.04
C GLY A 114 -5.99 1.85 15.27
N ALA A 115 -7.08 2.29 14.63
CA ALA A 115 -7.92 1.46 13.77
C ALA A 115 -7.41 1.39 12.32
N ARG A 116 -6.61 2.37 11.87
CA ARG A 116 -6.11 2.48 10.50
C ARG A 116 -4.62 2.13 10.41
N SER A 117 -4.25 1.38 9.38
CA SER A 117 -2.85 1.10 9.08
C SER A 117 -2.19 2.24 8.29
N PRO A 118 -0.87 2.44 8.41
CA PRO A 118 -0.15 3.43 7.63
C PRO A 118 -0.22 3.16 6.12
N ALA A 119 -0.54 4.19 5.34
CA ALA A 119 -0.56 4.15 3.88
C ALA A 119 0.83 4.46 3.29
N GLY A 120 1.48 5.51 3.78
CA GLY A 120 2.73 6.01 3.22
C GLY A 120 3.10 7.40 3.75
N ILE A 121 4.04 8.06 3.08
CA ILE A 121 4.46 9.43 3.40
C ILE A 121 3.77 10.41 2.46
N VAL A 122 3.20 11.48 3.00
CA VAL A 122 2.64 12.58 2.21
C VAL A 122 3.77 13.31 1.47
N ASP A 123 3.69 13.39 0.15
CA ASP A 123 4.66 14.08 -0.70
C ASP A 123 4.20 15.51 -1.05
N ASP A 124 2.93 15.67 -1.45
CA ASP A 124 2.32 16.96 -1.73
C ASP A 124 0.80 16.91 -1.56
N VAL A 125 0.16 18.07 -1.51
CA VAL A 125 -1.31 18.21 -1.47
C VAL A 125 -1.72 19.26 -2.51
N ASP A 126 -2.64 18.87 -3.39
CA ASP A 126 -3.19 19.73 -4.44
C ASP A 126 -4.71 19.88 -4.31
N ALA A 127 -5.34 20.59 -5.26
CA ALA A 127 -6.78 20.86 -5.23
C ALA A 127 -7.66 19.63 -5.48
N HIS A 128 -7.08 18.52 -5.94
CA HIS A 128 -7.79 17.30 -6.29
C HIS A 128 -7.58 16.18 -5.28
N GLY A 129 -6.55 16.27 -4.42
CA GLY A 129 -6.24 15.23 -3.46
C GLY A 129 -4.82 15.33 -2.90
N VAL A 130 -4.28 14.18 -2.50
CA VAL A 130 -2.99 14.07 -1.80
C VAL A 130 -2.08 13.14 -2.58
N TRP A 131 -0.84 13.57 -2.79
CA TRP A 131 0.23 12.74 -3.32
C TRP A 131 0.89 11.99 -2.18
N VAL A 132 0.91 10.66 -2.26
CA VAL A 132 1.48 9.78 -1.23
C VAL A 132 2.55 8.88 -1.84
N CYS A 133 3.72 8.86 -1.21
CA CYS A 133 4.78 7.90 -1.47
C CYS A 133 4.46 6.59 -0.74
N ILE A 134 3.98 5.59 -1.49
CA ILE A 134 3.75 4.24 -1.00
C ILE A 134 4.94 3.35 -1.40
N ASP A 135 5.72 2.98 -0.40
CA ASP A 135 6.76 1.94 -0.53
C ASP A 135 6.93 1.23 0.82
N PRO A 136 6.72 -0.10 0.91
CA PRO A 136 6.89 -0.83 2.18
C PRO A 136 8.34 -0.77 2.73
N THR A 137 9.30 -0.30 1.93
CA THR A 137 10.71 -0.17 2.31
C THR A 137 11.13 1.24 2.70
N ASN A 138 10.23 2.23 2.65
CA ASN A 138 10.53 3.61 3.05
C ASN A 138 10.55 3.85 4.57
N GLY A 139 10.25 2.82 5.37
CA GLY A 139 10.28 2.88 6.84
C GLY A 139 8.97 3.29 7.51
N VAL A 140 7.91 3.63 6.75
CA VAL A 140 6.60 3.99 7.32
C VAL A 140 5.96 2.82 8.07
N ALA A 141 6.10 1.59 7.56
CA ALA A 141 5.59 0.39 8.22
C ALA A 141 6.34 0.05 9.53
N ALA A 142 7.49 0.67 9.81
CA ALA A 142 8.31 0.40 10.99
C ALA A 142 8.03 1.36 12.17
N SER A 143 7.12 2.32 12.01
CA SER A 143 6.84 3.37 13.02
C SER A 143 5.41 3.38 13.56
N ALA A 144 4.59 2.37 13.24
CA ALA A 144 3.25 2.17 13.83
C ALA A 144 3.28 1.06 14.90
#